data_AF-A0A919CI27-F1
#
_entry.id   AF-A0A919CI27-F1
#
_cell.length_a   1.000
_cell.length_b   1.000
_cell.length_c   1.000
_cell.angle_alpha   90.00
_cell.angle_beta   90.00
_cell.angle_gamma   90.00
#
_symmetry.space_group_name_H-M   'P 1'
#
loop_
_entity.id
_entity.type
_entity.pdbx_description
1 polymer ?
#
loop_
_entity_poly.entity_id
_entity_poly.type
_entity_poly.pdbx_seq_one_letter_code
_entity_poly.pdbx_strand_id
1 'polypeptide(L)'
;MEVTAADKIKDRFSTVQITIVSIFLGLAMEDLFSRFSSIESPSFFAYVILALVSLLVINLWVSYSSMAVCIRLVPKPMDAFMVFGSIMGLYILNFMITRPAYEFFYVHGVFNLGAALATFYNVHRGLSDDTIDYDPALFRPVYALNVAIFILSMAVGLVLHLHLVGQVQEALLASMVLICPPAWLWVFWVNFKQAFPVFAQ
;
A
#
# COMPACT_ATOMS: atom_id res chain seq x y z
N MET A 1 -27.79 3.76 -29.11
CA MET A 1 -26.38 4.18 -28.95
C MET A 1 -25.53 2.93 -29.08
N GLU A 2 -24.73 2.79 -30.13
CA GLU A 2 -23.84 1.63 -30.27
C GLU A 2 -22.73 1.71 -29.21
N VAL A 3 -22.62 0.66 -28.40
CA VAL A 3 -21.52 0.53 -27.42
C VAL A 3 -20.24 0.29 -28.20
N THR A 4 -19.33 1.25 -28.20
CA THR A 4 -18.07 1.13 -28.94
C THR A 4 -17.14 0.12 -28.26
N ALA A 5 -16.18 -0.45 -29.01
CA ALA A 5 -15.17 -1.34 -28.43
C ALA A 5 -14.36 -0.65 -27.31
N ALA A 6 -14.17 0.68 -27.41
CA ALA A 6 -13.53 1.50 -26.39
C ALA A 6 -14.34 1.55 -25.08
N ASP A 7 -15.67 1.63 -25.15
CA ASP A 7 -16.54 1.62 -23.96
C ASP A 7 -16.49 0.26 -23.24
N LYS A 8 -16.45 -0.84 -23.99
CA LYS A 8 -16.29 -2.19 -23.42
C LYS A 8 -14.92 -2.41 -22.76
N ILE A 9 -13.86 -1.78 -23.28
CA ILE A 9 -12.51 -1.85 -22.70
C ILE A 9 -12.45 -1.04 -21.40
N LYS A 10 -13.05 0.16 -21.37
CA LYS A 10 -13.14 0.99 -20.16
C LYS A 10 -13.86 0.27 -19.02
N ASP A 11 -14.97 -0.41 -19.31
CA ASP A 11 -15.74 -1.16 -18.31
C ASP A 11 -15.01 -2.38 -17.74
N ARG A 12 -14.05 -2.96 -18.48
CA ARG A 12 -13.31 -4.17 -18.05
C ARG A 12 -11.94 -3.86 -17.46
N PHE A 13 -11.39 -2.68 -17.72
CA PHE A 13 -10.02 -2.36 -17.34
C PHE A 13 -9.82 -2.38 -15.82
N SER A 14 -10.73 -1.75 -15.05
CA SER A 14 -10.67 -1.75 -13.58
C SER A 14 -10.73 -3.17 -13.01
N THR A 15 -11.55 -4.06 -13.59
CA THR A 15 -11.63 -5.47 -13.21
C THR A 15 -10.34 -6.23 -13.54
N VAL A 16 -9.78 -6.05 -14.73
CA VAL A 16 -8.52 -6.72 -15.11
C VAL A 16 -7.36 -6.23 -14.24
N GLN A 17 -7.28 -4.93 -13.96
CA GLN A 17 -6.26 -4.33 -13.10
C GLN A 17 -6.33 -4.89 -11.68
N ILE A 18 -7.51 -4.91 -11.06
CA ILE A 18 -7.65 -5.44 -9.69
C ILE A 18 -7.37 -6.95 -9.64
N THR A 19 -7.71 -7.71 -10.68
CA THR A 19 -7.34 -9.13 -10.78
C THR A 19 -5.84 -9.31 -10.83
N ILE A 20 -5.13 -8.60 -11.71
CA ILE A 20 -3.67 -8.68 -11.83
C ILE A 20 -3.00 -8.29 -10.51
N VAL A 21 -3.43 -7.19 -9.89
CA VAL A 21 -2.95 -6.75 -8.57
C VAL A 21 -3.18 -7.85 -7.54
N SER A 22 -4.37 -8.43 -7.46
CA SER A 22 -4.70 -9.46 -6.47
C SER A 22 -3.82 -10.71 -6.63
N ILE A 23 -3.51 -11.11 -7.87
CA ILE A 23 -2.59 -12.22 -8.15
C ILE A 23 -1.19 -11.88 -7.62
N PHE A 24 -0.64 -10.71 -7.95
CA PHE A 24 0.68 -10.31 -7.48
C PHE A 24 0.76 -10.15 -5.95
N LEU A 25 -0.29 -9.63 -5.32
CA LEU A 25 -0.39 -9.52 -3.87
C LEU A 25 -0.45 -10.90 -3.21
N GLY A 26 -1.15 -11.87 -3.81
CA GLY A 26 -1.16 -13.26 -3.37
C GLY A 26 0.23 -13.90 -3.44
N LEU A 27 0.93 -13.72 -4.57
CA LEU A 27 2.30 -14.20 -4.75
C LEU A 27 3.28 -13.53 -3.77
N ALA A 28 3.11 -12.24 -3.48
CA ALA A 28 3.92 -11.53 -2.49
C ALA A 28 3.66 -12.05 -1.08
N MET A 29 2.41 -12.40 -0.73
CA MET A 29 2.09 -13.04 0.54
C MET A 29 2.73 -14.44 0.64
N GLU A 30 2.63 -15.24 -0.41
CA GLU A 30 3.25 -16.57 -0.45
C GLU A 30 4.77 -16.50 -0.28
N ASP A 31 5.44 -15.59 -1.00
CA ASP A 31 6.89 -15.36 -0.85
C ASP A 31 7.26 -14.90 0.57
N LEU A 32 6.45 -14.02 1.18
CA LEU A 32 6.67 -13.59 2.57
C LEU A 32 6.63 -14.77 3.55
N PHE A 33 5.59 -15.60 3.47
CA PHE A 33 5.44 -16.76 4.35
C PHE A 33 6.50 -17.83 4.09
N SER A 34 6.89 -18.04 2.83
CA SER A 34 7.97 -18.97 2.46
C SER A 34 9.31 -18.52 3.04
N ARG A 35 9.63 -17.22 2.95
CA ARG A 35 10.85 -16.67 3.57
C ARG A 35 10.80 -16.75 5.09
N PHE A 36 9.67 -16.41 5.69
CA PHE A 36 9.51 -16.49 7.14
C PHE A 36 9.66 -17.91 7.67
N SER A 37 9.09 -18.90 7.00
CA SER A 37 9.18 -20.32 7.41
C SER A 37 10.57 -20.91 7.25
N SER A 38 11.42 -20.31 6.41
CA SER A 38 12.83 -20.71 6.27
C SER A 38 13.73 -20.28 7.44
N ILE A 39 13.21 -19.48 8.39
CA ILE A 39 13.96 -19.02 9.56
C ILE A 39 13.86 -20.08 10.67
N GLU A 40 14.97 -20.77 10.98
CA GLU A 40 15.01 -21.86 11.98
C GLU A 40 14.60 -21.41 13.41
N SER A 41 14.86 -20.15 13.76
CA SER A 41 14.45 -19.56 15.04
C SER A 41 14.07 -18.09 14.85
N PRO A 42 12.79 -17.78 14.56
CA PRO A 42 12.38 -16.42 14.27
C PRO A 42 12.43 -15.55 15.53
N SER A 43 13.12 -14.41 15.44
CA SER A 43 13.08 -13.41 16.50
C SER A 43 11.70 -12.74 16.57
N PHE A 44 11.35 -12.16 17.73
CA PHE A 44 10.11 -11.37 17.85
C PHE A 44 10.00 -10.28 16.77
N PHE A 45 11.13 -9.65 16.44
CA PHE A 45 11.20 -8.63 15.39
C PHE A 45 10.81 -9.18 14.01
N ALA A 46 11.18 -10.42 13.68
CA ALA A 46 10.76 -11.06 12.44
C ALA A 46 9.23 -11.24 12.37
N TYR A 47 8.56 -11.56 13.48
CA TYR A 47 7.10 -11.62 13.54
C TYR A 47 6.45 -10.24 13.36
N VAL A 48 7.06 -9.18 13.91
CA VAL A 48 6.58 -7.81 13.71
C VAL A 48 6.69 -7.39 12.24
N ILE A 49 7.81 -7.71 11.56
CA ILE A 49 7.96 -7.50 10.12
C ILE A 49 6.90 -8.29 9.35
N LEU A 50 6.71 -9.58 9.66
CA LEU A 50 5.70 -10.41 9.01
C LEU A 50 4.30 -9.78 9.12
N ALA A 51 3.91 -9.34 10.31
CA ALA A 51 2.64 -8.68 10.54
C ALA A 51 2.52 -7.35 9.77
N LEU A 52 3.56 -6.51 9.82
CA LEU A 52 3.60 -5.23 9.11
C LEU A 52 3.46 -5.41 7.60
N VAL A 53 4.25 -6.30 6.99
CA VAL A 53 4.22 -6.52 5.54
C VAL A 53 2.90 -7.17 5.11
N SER A 54 2.34 -8.09 5.91
CA SER A 54 1.00 -8.64 5.66
C SER A 54 -0.07 -7.55 5.67
N LEU A 55 0.02 -6.61 6.62
CA LEU A 55 -0.88 -5.46 6.68
C LEU A 55 -0.69 -4.51 5.49
N LEU A 56 0.55 -4.30 5.01
CA LEU A 56 0.81 -3.52 3.80
C LEU A 56 0.23 -4.17 2.54
N VAL A 57 0.24 -5.50 2.44
CA VAL A 57 -0.42 -6.24 1.35
C VAL A 57 -1.94 -6.00 1.38
N ILE A 58 -2.57 -6.17 2.54
CA ILE A 58 -4.00 -5.89 2.73
C ILE A 58 -4.29 -4.42 2.39
N ASN A 59 -3.43 -3.52 2.84
CA ASN A 59 -3.59 -2.08 2.61
C ASN A 59 -3.56 -1.73 1.12
N LEU A 60 -2.60 -2.29 0.36
CA LEU A 60 -2.55 -2.13 -1.09
C LEU A 60 -3.79 -2.72 -1.75
N TRP A 61 -4.24 -3.90 -1.33
CA TRP A 61 -5.48 -4.49 -1.84
C TRP A 61 -6.69 -3.58 -1.63
N VAL A 62 -6.87 -3.03 -0.43
CA VAL A 62 -7.94 -2.08 -0.08
C VAL A 62 -7.83 -0.79 -0.90
N SER A 63 -6.61 -0.27 -1.08
CA SER A 63 -6.33 0.93 -1.86
C SER A 63 -6.71 0.76 -3.32
N TYR A 64 -6.25 -0.31 -3.97
CA TYR A 64 -6.58 -0.59 -5.37
C TYR A 64 -8.05 -0.95 -5.55
N SER A 65 -8.68 -1.61 -4.57
CA SER A 65 -10.11 -1.89 -4.59
C SER A 65 -10.94 -0.60 -4.53
N SER A 66 -10.51 0.38 -3.72
CA SER A 66 -11.14 1.72 -3.67
C SER A 66 -11.07 2.41 -5.03
N MET A 67 -9.89 2.40 -5.65
CA MET A 67 -9.69 3.00 -6.97
C MET A 67 -10.47 2.27 -8.07
N ALA A 68 -10.60 0.95 -8.00
CA ALA A 68 -11.37 0.18 -8.96
C ALA A 68 -12.89 0.45 -8.86
N VAL A 69 -13.40 0.70 -7.65
CA VAL A 69 -14.81 1.02 -7.39
C VAL A 69 -15.16 2.45 -7.83
N CYS A 70 -14.28 3.42 -7.57
CA CYS A 70 -14.56 4.83 -7.79
C CYS A 70 -14.28 5.33 -9.21
N ILE A 71 -13.69 4.51 -10.09
CA ILE A 71 -13.15 5.03 -11.34
C ILE A 71 -13.55 4.19 -12.55
N ARG A 72 -14.24 4.84 -13.49
CA ARG A 72 -14.30 4.43 -14.89
C ARG A 72 -12.98 4.82 -15.57
N LEU A 73 -11.91 4.10 -15.24
CA LEU A 73 -10.55 4.48 -15.65
C LEU A 73 -10.39 4.40 -17.18
N VAL A 74 -10.04 5.53 -17.79
CA VAL A 74 -9.14 5.49 -18.95
C VAL A 74 -7.74 5.20 -18.39
N PRO A 75 -7.10 4.06 -18.71
CA PRO A 75 -5.77 3.75 -18.19
C PRO A 75 -4.73 4.78 -18.62
N LYS A 76 -3.90 5.24 -17.68
CA LYS A 76 -2.69 6.02 -17.95
C LYS A 76 -1.45 5.19 -17.61
N PRO A 77 -0.33 5.34 -18.33
CA PRO A 77 0.90 4.60 -18.04
C PRO A 77 1.39 4.73 -16.58
N MET A 78 1.15 5.88 -15.96
CA MET A 78 1.52 6.12 -14.56
C MET A 78 0.76 5.21 -13.58
N ASP A 79 -0.47 4.81 -13.90
CA ASP A 79 -1.25 3.89 -13.06
C ASP A 79 -0.58 2.51 -12.99
N ALA A 80 -0.08 2.03 -14.13
CA ALA A 80 0.66 0.79 -14.21
C ALA A 80 2.00 0.90 -13.46
N PHE A 81 2.73 2.02 -13.62
CA PHE A 81 3.97 2.25 -12.89
C PHE A 81 3.77 2.21 -11.37
N MET A 82 2.69 2.81 -10.86
CA MET A 82 2.38 2.77 -9.43
C MET A 82 2.01 1.37 -8.96
N VAL A 83 1.22 0.62 -9.74
CA VAL A 83 0.90 -0.79 -9.44
C VAL A 83 2.15 -1.64 -9.35
N PHE A 84 2.95 -1.67 -10.41
CA PHE A 84 4.14 -2.52 -10.46
C PHE A 84 5.23 -2.05 -9.48
N GLY A 85 5.36 -0.74 -9.27
CA GLY A 85 6.27 -0.16 -8.28
C GLY A 85 5.92 -0.57 -6.86
N SER A 86 4.64 -0.51 -6.47
CA SER A 86 4.18 -0.96 -5.15
C SER A 86 4.36 -2.46 -4.95
N ILE A 87 4.09 -3.27 -5.99
CA ILE A 87 4.33 -4.73 -5.96
C ILE A 87 5.83 -5.02 -5.79
N MET A 88 6.69 -4.37 -6.58
CA MET A 88 8.14 -4.51 -6.47
C MET A 88 8.62 -4.12 -5.06
N GLY A 89 8.10 -3.02 -4.52
CA GLY A 89 8.38 -2.58 -3.16
C GLY A 89 8.04 -3.63 -2.10
N LEU A 90 6.92 -4.35 -2.25
CA LEU A 90 6.57 -5.46 -1.35
C LEU A 90 7.57 -6.61 -1.44
N TYR A 91 8.01 -7.01 -2.63
CA TYR A 91 9.04 -8.05 -2.77
C TYR A 91 10.37 -7.64 -2.14
N ILE A 92 10.76 -6.37 -2.27
CA ILE A 92 11.95 -5.85 -1.59
C ILE A 92 11.73 -5.92 -0.07
N LEU A 93 10.57 -5.52 0.45
CA LEU A 93 10.25 -5.62 1.88
C LEU A 93 10.27 -7.07 2.38
N ASN A 94 9.76 -8.04 1.61
CA ASN A 94 9.84 -9.46 1.94
C ASN A 94 11.30 -9.92 2.08
N PHE A 95 12.18 -9.45 1.20
CA PHE A 95 13.61 -9.76 1.25
C PHE A 95 14.28 -9.21 2.52
N MET A 96 13.74 -8.15 3.12
CA MET A 96 14.29 -7.54 4.32
C MET A 96 14.01 -8.34 5.61
N ILE A 97 13.17 -9.38 5.58
CA ILE A 97 12.81 -10.14 6.78
C ILE A 97 13.99 -10.87 7.45
N THR A 98 15.03 -11.18 6.67
CA THR A 98 16.28 -11.81 7.14
C THR A 98 17.44 -10.83 7.23
N ARG A 99 17.19 -9.53 7.03
CA ARG A 99 18.19 -8.46 7.02
C ARG A 99 18.20 -7.69 8.33
N PRO A 100 19.26 -6.91 8.62
CA PRO A 100 19.29 -6.05 9.78
C PRO A 100 18.11 -5.09 9.85
N ALA A 101 17.61 -4.83 11.07
CA ALA A 101 16.42 -4.01 11.31
C ALA A 101 16.51 -2.62 10.67
N TYR A 102 17.67 -1.96 10.76
CA TYR A 102 17.85 -0.62 10.19
C TYR A 102 17.62 -0.57 8.68
N GLU A 103 18.04 -1.63 7.95
CA GLU A 103 17.83 -1.71 6.50
C GLU A 103 16.34 -1.87 6.19
N PHE A 104 15.61 -2.69 6.97
CA PHE A 104 14.16 -2.83 6.86
C PHE A 104 13.47 -1.47 6.97
N PHE A 105 13.83 -0.67 7.98
CA PHE A 105 13.22 0.65 8.19
C PHE A 105 13.53 1.65 7.08
N TYR A 106 14.74 1.63 6.49
CA TYR A 106 15.03 2.45 5.32
C TYR A 106 14.18 2.06 4.10
N VAL A 107 14.11 0.75 3.81
CA VAL A 107 13.30 0.24 2.70
C VAL A 107 11.81 0.55 2.93
N HIS A 108 11.33 0.36 4.15
CA HIS A 108 9.96 0.71 4.53
C HIS A 108 9.68 2.21 4.40
N GLY A 109 10.64 3.06 4.74
CA GLY A 109 10.56 4.49 4.50
C GLY A 109 10.39 4.80 3.01
N VAL A 110 11.28 4.29 2.15
CA VAL A 110 11.22 4.51 0.70
C VAL A 110 9.91 3.98 0.11
N PHE A 111 9.43 2.83 0.59
CA PHE A 111 8.13 2.30 0.20
C PHE A 111 6.99 3.28 0.51
N ASN A 112 6.97 3.86 1.70
CA ASN A 112 5.95 4.85 2.10
C ASN A 112 6.10 6.18 1.35
N LEU A 113 7.32 6.60 0.99
CA LEU A 113 7.51 7.75 0.09
C LEU A 113 6.88 7.48 -1.29
N GLY A 114 7.09 6.28 -1.85
CA GLY A 114 6.43 5.85 -3.08
C GLY A 114 4.91 5.84 -2.96
N ALA A 115 4.38 5.34 -1.84
CA ALA A 115 2.95 5.36 -1.55
C ALA A 115 2.40 6.80 -1.44
N ALA A 116 3.13 7.71 -0.79
CA ALA A 116 2.76 9.14 -0.73
C ALA A 116 2.70 9.77 -2.12
N LEU A 117 3.71 9.52 -2.97
CA LEU A 117 3.72 10.02 -4.35
C LEU A 117 2.54 9.45 -5.16
N ALA A 118 2.17 8.19 -4.94
CA ALA A 118 1.00 7.58 -5.56
C ALA A 118 -0.31 8.23 -5.09
N THR A 119 -0.46 8.46 -3.77
CA THR A 119 -1.61 9.19 -3.23
C THR A 119 -1.69 10.62 -3.76
N PHE A 120 -0.56 11.32 -3.86
CA PHE A 120 -0.48 12.66 -4.42
C PHE A 120 -0.92 12.70 -5.89
N TYR A 121 -0.45 11.75 -6.70
CA TYR A 121 -0.88 11.59 -8.08
C TYR A 121 -2.38 11.35 -8.18
N ASN A 122 -2.94 10.46 -7.34
CA ASN A 122 -4.38 10.21 -7.32
C ASN A 122 -5.16 11.49 -7.01
N VAL A 123 -4.77 12.25 -5.97
CA VAL A 123 -5.38 13.55 -5.66
C VAL A 123 -5.37 14.48 -6.87
N HIS A 124 -4.21 14.63 -7.54
CA HIS A 124 -4.10 15.51 -8.71
C HIS A 124 -4.96 15.03 -9.87
N ARG A 125 -5.03 13.71 -10.06
CA ARG A 125 -5.83 13.11 -11.11
C ARG A 125 -7.32 13.32 -10.86
N GLY A 126 -7.80 13.07 -9.64
CA GLY A 126 -9.20 13.29 -9.25
C GLY A 126 -9.63 14.75 -9.34
N LEU A 127 -8.69 15.70 -9.21
CA LEU A 127 -8.96 17.14 -9.41
C LEU A 127 -8.95 17.60 -10.87
N SER A 128 -8.39 16.81 -11.80
CA SER A 128 -8.15 17.22 -13.19
C SER A 128 -8.92 16.39 -14.23
N ASP A 129 -9.59 15.32 -13.81
CA ASP A 129 -10.27 14.37 -14.69
C ASP A 129 -11.73 14.20 -14.25
N ASP A 130 -12.64 14.85 -14.97
CA ASP A 130 -14.08 14.88 -14.69
C ASP A 130 -14.75 13.48 -14.77
N THR A 131 -14.01 12.46 -15.23
CA THR A 131 -14.50 11.07 -15.31
C THR A 131 -14.28 10.28 -14.02
N ILE A 132 -13.62 10.89 -13.03
CA ILE A 132 -13.29 10.29 -11.75
C ILE A 132 -14.35 10.67 -10.71
N ASP A 133 -14.97 9.66 -10.09
CA ASP A 133 -16.06 9.85 -9.13
C ASP A 133 -15.61 9.46 -7.71
N TYR A 134 -14.70 10.26 -7.14
CA TYR A 134 -14.36 10.25 -5.72
C TYR A 134 -13.95 11.63 -5.23
N ASP A 135 -14.10 11.88 -3.92
CA ASP A 135 -13.62 13.11 -3.29
C ASP A 135 -12.09 13.05 -3.03
N PRO A 136 -11.27 13.88 -3.71
CA PRO A 136 -9.81 13.89 -3.50
C PRO A 136 -9.41 14.29 -2.07
N ALA A 137 -10.27 14.96 -1.31
CA ALA A 137 -9.99 15.33 0.08
C ALA A 137 -9.81 14.10 0.99
N LEU A 138 -10.46 12.98 0.67
CA LEU A 138 -10.34 11.71 1.42
C LEU A 138 -8.93 11.13 1.38
N PHE A 139 -8.16 11.46 0.35
CA PHE A 139 -6.79 10.96 0.15
C PHE A 139 -5.73 11.83 0.84
N ARG A 140 -6.06 13.05 1.28
CA ARG A 140 -5.09 13.96 1.93
C ARG A 140 -4.56 13.42 3.28
N PRO A 141 -5.39 12.85 4.17
CA PRO A 141 -4.89 12.23 5.41
C PRO A 141 -3.98 11.04 5.12
N VAL A 142 -4.30 10.27 4.09
CA VAL A 142 -3.48 9.12 3.66
C VAL A 142 -2.12 9.57 3.15
N TYR A 143 -2.07 10.63 2.34
CA TYR A 143 -0.81 11.25 1.91
C TYR A 143 0.04 11.68 3.11
N ALA A 144 -0.55 12.44 4.03
CA ALA A 144 0.14 12.93 5.22
C ALA A 144 0.67 11.78 6.10
N LEU A 145 -0.12 10.71 6.24
CA LEU A 145 0.27 9.51 6.98
C LEU A 145 1.46 8.79 6.34
N ASN A 146 1.44 8.58 5.02
CA ASN A 146 2.56 7.97 4.30
C ASN A 146 3.84 8.82 4.42
N VAL A 147 3.74 10.15 4.35
CA VAL A 147 4.88 11.05 4.56
C VAL A 147 5.42 10.96 6.00
N ALA A 148 4.52 10.95 7.00
CA ALA A 148 4.91 10.82 8.40
C ALA A 148 5.62 9.48 8.66
N ILE A 149 5.11 8.38 8.10
CA ILE A 149 5.71 7.06 8.20
C ILE A 149 7.06 6.99 7.47
N PHE A 150 7.19 7.64 6.32
CA PHE A 150 8.48 7.78 5.64
C PHE A 150 9.52 8.42 6.57
N ILE A 151 9.21 9.59 7.12
CA ILE A 151 10.12 10.32 8.02
C ILE A 151 10.44 9.48 9.25
N LEU A 152 9.42 8.89 9.87
CA LEU A 152 9.58 8.05 11.06
C LEU A 152 10.45 6.83 10.79
N SER A 153 10.19 6.11 9.70
CA SER A 153 10.94 4.90 9.34
C SER A 153 12.39 5.24 9.02
N MET A 154 12.65 6.34 8.30
CA MET A 154 14.03 6.79 8.04
C MET A 154 14.75 7.17 9.34
N ALA A 155 14.08 7.85 10.26
CA ALA A 155 14.64 8.24 11.55
C ALA A 155 14.93 7.01 12.43
N VAL A 156 14.01 6.05 12.51
CA VAL A 156 14.23 4.77 13.23
C VAL A 156 15.38 4.01 12.59
N GLY A 157 15.41 3.88 11.26
CA GLY A 157 16.52 3.25 10.54
C GLY A 157 17.87 3.87 10.90
N LEU A 158 17.95 5.20 10.93
CA LEU A 158 19.16 5.91 11.34
C LEU A 158 19.55 5.63 12.81
N VAL A 159 18.60 5.70 13.73
CA VAL A 159 18.82 5.44 15.15
C VAL A 159 19.34 4.02 15.39
N LEU A 160 18.79 3.04 14.66
CA LEU A 160 19.22 1.64 14.72
C LEU A 160 20.60 1.43 14.09
N HIS A 161 20.87 2.05 12.94
CA HIS A 161 22.17 1.97 12.26
C HIS A 161 23.29 2.56 13.14
N LEU A 162 23.01 3.63 13.88
CA LEU A 162 23.95 4.25 14.81
C LEU A 162 24.08 3.49 16.14
N HIS A 163 23.43 2.33 16.29
CA HIS A 163 23.43 1.50 17.51
C HIS A 163 23.02 2.26 18.79
N LEU A 164 22.12 3.24 18.66
CA LEU A 164 21.73 4.10 19.78
C LEU A 164 20.71 3.47 20.75
N VAL A 165 20.21 2.27 20.44
CA VAL A 165 19.14 1.58 21.19
C VAL A 165 19.27 0.05 21.06
N GLY A 166 18.73 -0.68 22.04
CA GLY A 166 18.77 -2.14 22.10
C GLY A 166 17.52 -2.84 21.53
N GLN A 167 17.58 -4.18 21.40
CA GLN A 167 16.58 -5.01 20.70
C GLN A 167 15.12 -4.87 21.18
N VAL A 168 14.87 -4.66 22.48
CA VAL A 168 13.50 -4.47 23.00
C VAL A 168 12.89 -3.15 22.52
N GLN A 169 13.72 -2.13 22.33
CA GLN A 169 13.30 -0.82 21.83
C GLN A 169 13.06 -0.85 20.31
N GLU A 170 13.78 -1.69 19.55
CA GLU A 170 13.54 -1.90 18.12
C GLU A 170 12.11 -2.37 17.85
N ALA A 171 11.62 -3.31 18.66
CA ALA A 171 10.29 -3.86 18.49
C ALA A 171 9.17 -2.88 18.90
N LEU A 172 9.44 -2.03 19.89
CA LEU A 172 8.56 -0.91 20.27
C LEU A 172 8.51 0.16 19.18
N LEU A 173 9.64 0.48 18.56
CA LEU A 173 9.70 1.41 17.43
C LEU A 173 9.01 0.83 16.19
N ALA A 174 9.13 -0.48 15.96
CA ALA A 174 8.45 -1.18 14.87
C ALA A 174 6.93 -1.20 15.04
N SER A 175 6.43 -1.40 16.27
CA SER A 175 4.99 -1.45 16.52
C SER A 175 4.29 -0.10 16.34
N MET A 176 4.99 1.02 16.55
CA MET A 176 4.48 2.37 16.24
C MET A 176 4.24 2.59 14.74
N VAL A 177 4.89 1.81 13.88
CA VAL A 177 4.78 1.93 12.41
C VAL A 177 3.56 1.17 11.86
N LEU A 178 2.92 0.29 12.66
CA LEU A 178 1.75 -0.50 12.27
C LEU A 178 0.43 0.31 12.12
N ILE A 179 0.46 1.64 12.25
CA ILE A 179 -0.73 2.52 12.32
C ILE A 179 -1.37 2.78 10.92
N CYS A 180 -0.75 2.36 9.82
CA CYS A 180 -1.21 2.69 8.46
C CYS A 180 -2.57 2.06 8.01
N PRO A 181 -2.93 0.81 8.35
CA PRO A 181 -4.11 0.13 7.78
C PRO A 181 -5.48 0.77 8.06
N PRO A 182 -5.76 1.34 9.25
CA PRO A 182 -7.05 1.98 9.53
C PRO A 182 -7.40 3.15 8.60
N ALA A 183 -6.42 3.93 8.12
CA ALA A 183 -6.67 5.11 7.30
C ALA A 183 -7.20 4.75 5.91
N TRP A 184 -6.62 3.73 5.28
CA TRP A 184 -7.07 3.24 3.98
C TRP A 184 -8.35 2.42 4.06
N LEU A 185 -8.56 1.67 5.15
CA LEU A 185 -9.85 1.02 5.42
C LEU A 185 -10.98 2.05 5.53
N TRP A 186 -10.71 3.19 6.17
CA TRP A 186 -11.67 4.29 6.23
C TRP A 186 -11.94 4.90 4.85
N VAL A 187 -10.90 5.20 4.06
CA VAL A 187 -11.06 5.70 2.68
C VAL A 187 -11.87 4.74 1.84
N PHE A 188 -11.55 3.44 1.89
CA PHE A 188 -12.32 2.41 1.19
C PHE A 188 -13.77 2.38 1.64
N TRP A 189 -14.03 2.42 2.94
CA TRP A 189 -15.39 2.38 3.48
C TRP A 189 -16.25 3.56 3.02
N VAL A 190 -15.69 4.77 3.02
CA VAL A 190 -16.40 5.98 2.55
C VAL A 190 -16.72 5.86 1.06
N ASN A 191 -15.73 5.49 0.25
CA ASN A 191 -15.87 5.31 -1.19
C ASN A 191 -16.84 4.17 -1.56
N PHE A 192 -16.80 3.05 -0.82
CA PHE A 192 -17.70 1.92 -0.99
C PHE A 192 -19.15 2.31 -0.72
N LYS A 193 -19.41 3.09 0.35
CA LYS A 193 -20.76 3.61 0.64
C LYS A 193 -21.28 4.56 -0.41
N GLN A 194 -20.41 5.41 -0.98
CA GLN A 194 -20.78 6.31 -2.07
C GLN A 194 -21.16 5.52 -3.33
N ALA A 195 -20.37 4.50 -3.69
CA ALA A 195 -20.64 3.67 -4.87
C ALA A 195 -21.84 2.72 -4.70
N PHE A 196 -22.14 2.29 -3.46
CA PHE A 196 -23.21 1.35 -3.17
C PHE A 196 -24.11 1.85 -2.02
N PRO A 197 -25.05 2.77 -2.31
CA PRO A 197 -25.90 3.41 -1.29
C PRO A 197 -26.78 2.45 -0.49
N VAL A 198 -27.03 1.24 -1.01
CA VAL A 198 -27.78 0.17 -0.32
C VAL A 198 -27.09 -0.26 0.98
N PHE A 199 -25.76 -0.10 1.09
CA PHE A 199 -24.99 -0.38 2.30
C PHE A 199 -24.79 0.84 3.22
N ALA A 200 -25.46 1.97 2.94
CA ALA A 200 -25.38 3.18 3.74
C ALA A 200 -26.51 3.30 4.80
N GLN A 201 -27.50 2.40 4.77
CA GLN A 201 -28.58 2.26 5.76
C GLN A 201 -28.17 1.34 6.90
#